data_AF-A0A7S2LHT1-F1
#
_entry.id   AF-A0A7S2LHT1-F1
#
_cell.length_a   1.000
_cell.length_b   1.000
_cell.length_c   1.000
_cell.angle_alpha   90.00
_cell.angle_beta   90.00
_cell.angle_gamma   90.00
#
_symmetry.space_group_name_H-M   'P 1'
#
loop_
_entity.id
_entity.type
_entity.pdbx_description
1 polymer ?
#
loop_
_entity_poly.entity_id
_entity_poly.type
_entity_poly.pdbx_seq_one_letter_code
_entity_poly.pdbx_strand_id
1 'polypeptide(L)'
;SKFFSDVVVFNIHEEPENIVANFYCDILPNAREACEYRRKHGVDENHNVAKVLDYDMLAIAAKEDGLLEIAGEKAPLERWQVSGAVKQRQEVELKKSKTDFPQECLSEEEEKWYLEVSLQFEREILPDFYVTRRGETKHREEFDDALKKSRFCNIDTKAVLNDPGWHEFFTHLQSKS
;
A
#
# COMPACT_ATOMS: atom_id res chain seq x y z
N SER A 1 -2.70 34.12 8.80
CA SER A 1 -2.31 32.71 8.88
C SER A 1 -3.17 32.03 9.92
N LYS A 2 -3.80 30.89 9.60
CA LYS A 2 -4.55 30.08 10.58
C LYS A 2 -3.58 29.02 11.11
N PHE A 3 -2.98 29.30 12.26
CA PHE A 3 -2.14 28.33 12.96
C PHE A 3 -2.97 27.66 14.06
N PHE A 4 -2.80 26.35 14.24
CA PHE A 4 -3.32 25.63 15.39
C PHE A 4 -2.35 25.85 16.55
N SER A 5 -2.86 26.31 17.70
CA SER A 5 -2.03 26.61 18.88
C SER A 5 -1.76 25.39 19.77
N ASP A 6 -2.56 24.33 19.63
CA ASP A 6 -2.48 23.10 20.42
C ASP A 6 -2.43 21.87 19.51
N VAL A 7 -1.27 21.60 18.91
CA VAL A 7 -1.02 20.37 18.13
C VAL A 7 0.06 19.57 18.82
N VAL A 8 -0.28 18.34 19.17
CA VAL A 8 0.69 17.34 19.63
C VAL A 8 0.95 16.40 18.46
N VAL A 9 2.21 16.33 18.03
CA VAL A 9 2.64 15.40 16.99
C VAL A 9 3.06 14.10 17.67
N PHE A 10 2.43 13.00 17.27
CA PHE A 10 2.73 11.67 17.78
C PHE A 10 3.69 10.94 16.83
N ASN A 11 4.92 10.68 17.28
CA ASN A 11 5.90 9.94 16.50
C ASN A 11 5.79 8.42 16.76
N ILE A 12 5.20 7.70 15.81
CA ILE A 12 5.03 6.24 15.91
C ILE A 12 6.35 5.46 15.86
N HIS A 13 7.46 6.10 15.50
CA HIS A 13 8.75 5.46 15.37
C HIS A 13 9.60 5.51 16.64
N GLU A 14 9.24 6.27 17.68
CA GLU A 14 10.04 6.32 18.92
C GLU A 14 10.08 4.97 19.63
N GLU A 15 8.92 4.36 19.88
CA GLU A 15 8.82 3.01 20.45
C GLU A 15 7.83 2.14 19.65
N PRO A 16 8.29 1.47 18.57
CA PRO A 16 7.41 0.74 17.66
C PRO A 16 6.66 -0.44 18.31
N GLU A 17 7.19 -0.99 19.40
CA GLU A 17 6.57 -2.06 20.20
C GLU A 17 5.43 -1.55 21.10
N ASN A 18 5.38 -0.23 21.36
CA ASN A 18 4.51 0.39 22.35
C ASN A 18 3.62 1.50 21.78
N ILE A 19 3.42 1.56 20.46
CA ILE A 19 2.69 2.66 19.78
C ILE A 19 1.35 2.95 20.45
N VAL A 20 0.55 1.91 20.74
CA VAL A 20 -0.76 2.08 21.38
C VAL A 20 -0.62 2.60 22.81
N ALA A 21 0.37 2.11 23.56
CA ALA A 21 0.62 2.58 24.92
C ALA A 21 1.02 4.06 24.91
N ASN A 22 1.95 4.46 24.05
CA ASN A 22 2.44 5.84 23.96
C ASN A 22 1.35 6.82 23.53
N PHE A 23 0.43 6.38 22.66
CA PHE A 23 -0.74 7.20 22.35
C PHE A 23 -1.58 7.52 23.61
N TYR A 24 -1.87 6.52 24.45
CA TYR A 24 -2.60 6.76 25.70
C TYR A 24 -1.77 7.56 26.72
N CYS A 25 -0.47 7.32 26.81
CA CYS A 25 0.38 7.95 27.81
C CYS A 25 0.71 9.41 27.47
N ASP A 26 0.97 9.71 26.20
CA ASP A 26 1.63 10.95 25.79
C ASP A 26 0.67 11.90 25.04
N ILE A 27 -0.40 11.38 24.44
CA ILE A 27 -1.35 12.17 23.64
C ILE A 27 -2.68 12.41 24.36
N LEU A 28 -3.22 11.41 25.07
CA LEU A 28 -4.54 11.51 25.68
C LEU A 28 -4.48 12.02 27.13
N PRO A 29 -5.01 13.23 27.41
CA PRO A 29 -5.07 13.71 28.78
C PRO A 29 -6.00 12.82 29.63
N ASN A 30 -5.63 12.59 30.89
CA ASN A 30 -6.38 11.79 31.87
C ASN A 30 -6.57 10.29 31.51
N ALA A 31 -5.75 9.72 30.63
CA ALA A 31 -5.83 8.32 30.23
C ALA A 31 -4.94 7.35 31.05
N ARG A 32 -4.68 7.68 32.33
CA ARG A 32 -3.72 6.94 33.19
C ARG A 32 -3.97 5.43 33.24
N GLU A 33 -5.21 5.02 33.48
CA GLU A 33 -5.58 3.60 33.57
C GLU A 33 -5.34 2.86 32.25
N ALA A 34 -5.63 3.51 31.11
CA ALA A 34 -5.42 2.95 29.79
C ALA A 34 -3.93 2.85 29.42
N CYS A 35 -3.14 3.88 29.78
CA CYS A 35 -1.68 3.89 29.66
C CYS A 35 -1.04 2.74 30.46
N GLU A 36 -1.38 2.61 31.75
CA GLU A 36 -0.86 1.55 32.62
C GLU A 36 -1.24 0.15 32.12
N TYR A 37 -2.50 -0.03 31.70
CA TYR A 37 -2.96 -1.28 31.12
C TYR A 37 -2.18 -1.65 29.85
N ARG A 38 -2.01 -0.72 28.91
CA ARG A 38 -1.34 -0.99 27.63
C ARG A 38 0.15 -1.19 27.77
N ARG A 39 0.84 -0.46 28.66
CA ARG A 39 2.26 -0.72 28.96
C ARG A 39 2.49 -2.12 29.53
N LYS A 40 1.53 -2.65 30.30
CA LYS A 40 1.65 -3.96 30.94
C LYS A 40 1.31 -5.14 30.01
N HIS A 41 0.33 -4.96 29.12
CA HIS A 41 -0.22 -6.05 28.31
C HIS A 41 0.16 -5.98 26.83
N GLY A 42 0.79 -4.89 26.38
CA GLY A 42 1.16 -4.69 24.99
C GLY A 42 -0.05 -4.55 24.06
N VAL A 43 0.20 -4.82 22.77
CA VAL A 43 -0.81 -4.88 21.71
C VAL A 43 -0.86 -6.32 21.21
N ASP A 44 -2.06 -6.88 21.07
CA ASP A 44 -2.21 -8.17 20.41
C ASP A 44 -1.71 -8.06 18.96
N GLU A 45 -0.82 -8.96 18.56
CA GLU A 45 -0.36 -9.06 17.18
C GLU A 45 -1.52 -9.55 16.30
N ASN A 46 -2.30 -8.61 15.75
CA ASN A 46 -3.14 -8.92 14.61
C ASN A 46 -2.24 -9.04 13.39
N HIS A 47 -2.03 -10.27 12.90
CA HIS A 47 -1.41 -10.49 11.61
C HIS A 47 -2.32 -9.91 10.51
N ASN A 48 -1.96 -8.73 10.02
CA ASN A 48 -2.61 -8.14 8.88
C ASN A 48 -2.30 -9.03 7.67
N VAL A 49 -3.32 -9.73 7.15
CA VAL A 49 -3.14 -10.56 5.96
C VAL A 49 -2.96 -9.60 4.79
N ALA A 50 -1.71 -9.39 4.38
CA ALA A 50 -1.38 -8.55 3.26
C ALA A 50 -2.20 -8.99 2.03
N LYS A 51 -3.09 -8.11 1.56
CA LYS A 51 -3.84 -8.35 0.32
C LYS A 51 -3.01 -7.88 -0.85
N VAL A 52 -2.86 -8.75 -1.85
CA VAL A 52 -2.27 -8.39 -3.13
C VAL A 52 -3.28 -7.54 -3.90
N LEU A 53 -2.98 -6.25 -4.07
CA LEU A 53 -3.86 -5.32 -4.77
C LEU A 53 -3.70 -5.37 -6.30
N ASP A 54 -2.63 -5.98 -6.81
CA ASP A 54 -2.32 -6.03 -8.25
C ASP A 54 -3.48 -6.61 -9.09
N TYR A 55 -4.10 -7.69 -8.61
CA TYR A 55 -5.24 -8.33 -9.28
C TYR A 55 -6.50 -7.47 -9.26
N ASP A 56 -6.69 -6.70 -8.19
CA ASP A 56 -7.80 -5.77 -8.08
C ASP A 56 -7.62 -4.56 -9.00
N MET A 57 -6.38 -4.07 -9.13
CA MET A 57 -6.05 -2.98 -10.07
C MET A 57 -6.36 -3.39 -11.51
N LEU A 58 -5.99 -4.61 -11.91
CA LEU A 58 -6.35 -5.15 -13.22
C LEU A 58 -7.86 -5.29 -13.42
N ALA A 59 -8.58 -5.77 -12.39
CA ALA A 59 -10.03 -5.92 -12.47
C ALA A 59 -10.73 -4.56 -12.69
N ILE A 60 -10.25 -3.51 -12.02
CA ILE A 60 -10.76 -2.15 -12.20
C ILE A 60 -10.41 -1.63 -13.59
N ALA A 61 -9.14 -1.73 -14.00
CA ALA A 61 -8.68 -1.24 -15.29
C ALA A 61 -9.42 -1.92 -16.46
N ALA A 62 -9.62 -3.24 -16.41
CA ALA A 62 -10.35 -3.99 -17.43
C ALA A 62 -11.82 -3.53 -17.55
N LYS A 63 -12.43 -3.16 -16.43
CA LYS A 63 -13.79 -2.59 -16.41
C LYS A 63 -13.82 -1.20 -17.05
N GLU A 64 -12.87 -0.34 -16.67
CA GLU A 64 -12.76 1.03 -17.21
C GLU A 64 -12.45 1.04 -18.71
N ASP A 65 -11.73 0.02 -19.21
CA ASP A 65 -11.42 -0.18 -20.63
C ASP A 65 -12.57 -0.88 -21.41
N GLY A 66 -13.70 -1.15 -20.75
CA GLY A 66 -14.90 -1.74 -21.39
C GLY A 66 -14.79 -3.22 -21.73
N LEU A 67 -13.73 -3.91 -21.33
CA LEU A 67 -13.47 -5.31 -21.69
C LEU A 67 -14.39 -6.32 -20.98
N LEU A 68 -15.09 -5.88 -19.93
CA LEU A 68 -15.99 -6.71 -19.14
C LEU A 68 -17.47 -6.52 -19.52
N GLU A 69 -17.77 -5.63 -20.47
CA GLU A 69 -19.13 -5.37 -20.93
C GLU A 69 -19.52 -6.39 -22.01
N ILE A 70 -19.86 -7.61 -21.59
CA ILE A 70 -20.43 -8.59 -22.53
C ILE A 70 -21.88 -8.22 -22.79
N ALA A 71 -22.16 -7.85 -24.04
CA ALA A 71 -23.50 -7.60 -24.57
C ALA A 71 -24.44 -8.80 -24.33
N GLY A 72 -25.52 -8.56 -23.57
CA GLY A 72 -26.66 -9.47 -23.44
C GLY A 72 -26.90 -9.99 -22.02
N GLU A 73 -27.98 -9.50 -21.40
CA GLU A 73 -28.81 -10.06 -20.31
C GLU A 73 -28.15 -10.64 -19.02
N LYS A 74 -26.83 -10.74 -18.91
CA LYS A 74 -26.16 -11.23 -17.70
C LYS A 74 -25.82 -10.09 -16.74
N ALA A 75 -25.93 -10.36 -15.44
CA ALA A 75 -25.49 -9.42 -14.41
C ALA A 75 -23.98 -9.14 -14.55
N PRO A 76 -23.55 -7.88 -14.35
CA PRO A 76 -22.13 -7.53 -14.42
C PRO A 76 -21.33 -8.31 -13.36
N LEU A 77 -20.10 -8.69 -13.71
CA LEU A 77 -19.19 -9.33 -12.77
C LEU A 77 -18.81 -8.37 -11.64
N GLU A 78 -18.86 -8.87 -10.41
CA GLU A 78 -18.34 -8.15 -9.24
C GLU A 78 -16.81 -8.12 -9.26
N ARG A 79 -16.20 -7.04 -8.76
CA ARG A 79 -14.73 -6.85 -8.74
C ARG A 79 -13.98 -8.06 -8.16
N TRP A 80 -14.48 -8.63 -7.07
CA TRP A 80 -13.83 -9.76 -6.41
C TRP A 80 -13.85 -11.04 -7.27
N GLN A 81 -14.87 -11.21 -8.11
CA GLN A 81 -14.96 -12.34 -9.04
C GLN A 81 -13.92 -12.21 -10.15
N VAL A 82 -13.78 -11.00 -10.70
CA VAL A 82 -12.78 -10.68 -11.72
C VAL A 82 -11.37 -10.83 -11.15
N SER A 83 -11.09 -10.21 -10.01
CA SER A 83 -9.81 -10.31 -9.29
C SER A 83 -9.44 -11.76 -8.97
N GLY A 84 -10.41 -12.57 -8.54
CA GLY A 84 -10.24 -14.01 -8.33
C GLY A 84 -9.89 -14.77 -9.61
N ALA A 85 -10.54 -14.44 -10.74
CA ALA A 85 -10.25 -15.07 -12.02
C ALA A 85 -8.87 -14.67 -12.58
N VAL A 86 -8.47 -13.39 -12.44
CA VAL A 86 -7.14 -12.91 -12.80
C VAL A 86 -6.08 -13.66 -12.00
N LYS A 87 -6.27 -13.76 -10.68
CA LYS A 87 -5.36 -14.51 -9.81
C LYS A 87 -5.27 -15.98 -10.23
N GLN A 88 -6.41 -16.63 -10.51
CA GLN A 88 -6.45 -18.02 -10.95
C GLN A 88 -5.65 -18.21 -12.24
N ARG A 89 -5.85 -17.35 -13.23
CA ARG A 89 -5.08 -17.40 -14.49
C ARG A 89 -3.59 -17.19 -14.25
N GLN A 90 -3.21 -16.14 -13.52
CA GLN A 90 -1.81 -15.81 -13.29
C GLN A 90 -1.08 -16.91 -12.50
N GLU A 91 -1.61 -17.28 -11.34
CA GLU A 91 -0.91 -18.16 -10.40
C GLU A 91 -1.06 -19.65 -10.73
N VAL A 92 -2.20 -20.07 -11.28
CA VAL A 92 -2.48 -21.49 -11.51
C VAL A 92 -2.25 -21.88 -12.95
N GLU A 93 -2.84 -21.16 -13.91
CA GLU A 93 -2.76 -21.52 -15.33
C GLU A 93 -1.39 -21.17 -15.91
N LEU A 94 -0.91 -19.95 -15.66
CA LEU A 94 0.37 -19.45 -16.16
C LEU A 94 1.55 -19.79 -15.25
N LYS A 95 1.30 -20.24 -14.02
CA LYS A 95 2.33 -20.54 -13.00
C LYS A 95 3.28 -19.36 -12.76
N LYS A 96 2.72 -18.15 -12.78
CA LYS A 96 3.42 -16.89 -12.54
C LYS A 96 2.91 -16.25 -11.27
N SER A 97 3.73 -15.41 -10.67
CA SER A 97 3.37 -14.61 -9.51
C SER A 97 2.93 -13.21 -9.93
N LYS A 98 2.48 -12.41 -8.95
CA LYS A 98 2.15 -11.00 -9.15
C LYS A 98 3.32 -10.16 -9.67
N THR A 99 4.57 -10.55 -9.40
CA THR A 99 5.77 -9.81 -9.82
C THR A 99 6.18 -10.10 -11.26
N ASP A 100 5.53 -11.07 -11.92
CA ASP A 100 5.78 -11.40 -13.32
C ASP A 100 4.92 -10.57 -14.29
N PHE A 101 4.06 -9.68 -13.78
CA PHE A 101 3.38 -8.69 -14.60
C PHE A 101 4.34 -7.57 -15.02
N PRO A 102 4.12 -6.95 -16.19
CA PRO A 102 4.69 -5.64 -16.50
C PRO A 102 4.44 -4.67 -15.34
N GLN A 103 5.49 -3.94 -14.95
CA GLN A 103 5.40 -2.96 -13.87
C GLN A 103 5.75 -1.57 -14.37
N GLU A 104 5.04 -0.59 -13.83
CA GLU A 104 5.37 0.82 -13.92
C GLU A 104 5.98 1.25 -12.58
N CYS A 105 7.19 1.78 -12.62
CA CYS A 105 7.95 2.23 -11.46
C CYS A 105 8.16 3.75 -11.55
N LEU A 106 8.55 4.35 -10.42
CA LEU A 106 9.01 5.74 -10.40
C LEU A 106 10.20 5.94 -11.35
N SER A 107 10.26 7.11 -11.98
CA SER A 107 11.47 7.58 -12.66
C SER A 107 12.53 8.05 -11.67
N GLU A 108 13.80 8.11 -12.08
CA GLU A 108 14.89 8.59 -11.22
C GLU A 108 14.63 10.00 -10.66
N GLU A 109 13.97 10.86 -11.44
CA GLU A 109 13.58 12.21 -11.00
C GLU A 109 12.53 12.15 -9.90
N GLU A 110 11.51 11.30 -10.06
CA GLU A 110 10.47 11.10 -9.05
C GLU A 110 11.03 10.44 -7.79
N GLU A 111 11.88 9.42 -7.90
CA GLU A 111 12.54 8.77 -6.77
C GLU A 111 13.29 9.79 -5.91
N LYS A 112 14.10 10.63 -6.55
CA LYS A 112 14.83 11.70 -5.88
C LYS A 112 13.88 12.70 -5.23
N TRP A 113 12.85 13.13 -5.95
CA TRP A 113 11.87 14.08 -5.44
C TRP A 113 11.12 13.54 -4.21
N TYR A 114 10.64 12.30 -4.26
CA TYR A 114 9.94 11.67 -3.14
C TYR A 114 10.83 11.57 -1.91
N LEU A 115 12.10 11.18 -2.06
CA LEU A 115 13.05 11.11 -0.96
C LEU A 115 13.35 12.50 -0.37
N GLU A 116 13.55 13.51 -1.22
CA GLU A 116 13.82 14.87 -0.76
C GLU A 116 12.63 15.46 0.01
N VAL A 117 11.43 15.28 -0.52
CA VAL A 117 10.20 15.75 0.12
C VAL A 117 9.94 15.01 1.43
N SER A 118 10.11 13.69 1.48
CA SER A 118 9.90 12.92 2.71
C SER A 118 10.87 13.32 3.83
N LEU A 119 12.15 13.52 3.50
CA LEU A 119 13.16 14.00 4.44
C LEU A 119 12.92 15.44 4.89
N GLN A 120 12.43 16.30 3.98
CA GLN A 120 12.05 17.66 4.33
C GLN A 120 10.93 17.65 5.38
N PHE A 121 9.88 16.87 5.16
CA PHE A 121 8.78 16.76 6.13
C PHE A 121 9.24 16.21 7.48
N GLU A 122 10.09 15.19 7.49
CA GLU A 122 10.63 14.66 8.73
C GLU A 122 11.46 15.71 9.49
N ARG A 123 12.28 16.49 8.78
CA ARG A 123 13.06 17.58 9.37
C ARG A 123 12.20 18.71 9.93
N GLU A 124 11.12 19.07 9.24
CA GLU A 124 10.24 20.17 9.64
C GLU A 124 9.29 19.78 10.78
N ILE A 125 8.78 18.55 10.77
CA ILE A 125 7.77 18.08 11.72
C ILE A 125 8.40 17.40 12.94
N LEU A 126 9.50 16.66 12.76
CA LEU A 126 10.16 15.87 13.78
C LEU A 126 11.69 16.13 13.82
N PRO A 127 12.13 17.39 14.02
CA PRO A 127 13.55 17.77 13.93
C PRO A 127 14.45 16.99 14.90
N ASP A 128 13.96 16.69 16.10
CA ASP A 128 14.72 15.95 17.12
C ASP A 128 14.89 14.47 16.73
N PHE A 129 13.89 13.86 16.09
CA PHE A 129 13.98 12.49 15.58
C PHE A 129 14.88 12.42 14.35
N TYR A 130 14.79 13.41 13.46
CA TYR A 130 15.53 13.49 12.20
C TYR A 130 17.05 13.37 12.39
N VAL A 131 17.60 13.99 13.45
CA VAL A 131 19.04 13.96 13.76
C VAL A 131 19.49 12.68 14.48
N THR A 132 18.56 11.80 14.87
CA THR A 132 18.92 10.51 15.46
C THR A 132 19.40 9.53 14.41
N ARG A 133 20.04 8.43 14.83
CA ARG A 133 20.39 7.32 13.92
C ARG A 133 19.19 6.66 13.24
N ARG A 134 17.98 6.85 13.79
CA ARG A 134 16.72 6.29 13.28
C ARG A 134 15.97 7.28 12.37
N GLY A 135 16.43 8.53 12.29
CA GLY A 135 15.87 9.56 11.41
C GLY A 135 16.46 9.49 10.00
N GLU A 136 17.14 10.56 9.56
CA GLU A 136 17.58 10.72 8.16
C GLU A 136 18.35 9.51 7.61
N THR A 137 19.37 9.04 8.34
CA THR A 137 20.24 7.96 7.86
C THR A 137 19.41 6.69 7.62
N LYS A 138 18.54 6.34 8.56
CA LYS A 138 17.71 5.14 8.45
C LYS A 138 16.66 5.29 7.37
N HIS A 139 16.04 6.46 7.24
CA HIS A 139 15.07 6.76 6.19
C HIS A 139 15.69 6.53 4.81
N ARG A 140 16.88 7.09 4.55
CA ARG A 140 17.58 6.89 3.26
C ARG A 140 17.89 5.42 2.99
N GLU A 141 18.41 4.70 3.99
CA GLU A 141 18.68 3.26 3.86
C GLU A 141 17.42 2.44 3.52
N GLU A 142 16.30 2.74 4.19
CA GLU A 142 15.02 2.04 3.96
C GLU A 142 14.39 2.42 2.63
N PHE A 143 14.55 3.67 2.18
CA PHE A 143 14.13 4.10 0.87
C PHE A 143 14.90 3.37 -0.24
N ASP A 144 16.23 3.29 -0.11
CA ASP A 144 17.09 2.54 -1.03
C ASP A 144 16.77 1.04 -1.07
N ASP A 145 16.49 0.44 0.09
CA ASP A 145 16.04 -0.96 0.18
C ASP A 145 14.68 -1.16 -0.50
N ALA A 146 13.75 -0.20 -0.34
CA ALA A 146 12.45 -0.23 -0.98
C ALA A 146 12.55 -0.14 -2.51
N LEU A 147 13.45 0.70 -3.05
CA LEU A 147 13.76 0.77 -4.48
C LEU A 147 14.30 -0.56 -5.00
N LYS A 148 15.29 -1.15 -4.33
CA LYS A 148 15.90 -2.45 -4.71
C LYS A 148 14.89 -3.60 -4.69
N LYS A 149 13.88 -3.51 -3.83
CA LYS A 149 12.78 -4.48 -3.72
C LYS A 149 11.57 -4.12 -4.59
N SER A 150 11.70 -3.11 -5.45
CA SER A 150 10.65 -2.67 -6.38
C SER A 150 9.34 -2.34 -5.67
N ARG A 151 9.41 -1.82 -4.43
CA ARG A 151 8.23 -1.50 -3.60
C ARG A 151 7.47 -0.28 -4.07
N PHE A 152 8.10 0.55 -4.89
CA PHE A 152 7.49 1.71 -5.54
C PHE A 152 6.98 1.40 -6.95
N CYS A 153 7.05 0.14 -7.36
CA CYS A 153 6.51 -0.31 -8.63
C CYS A 153 5.09 -0.83 -8.44
N ASN A 154 4.20 -0.46 -9.35
CA ASN A 154 2.86 -1.00 -9.45
C ASN A 154 2.71 -1.76 -10.78
N ILE A 155 1.66 -2.56 -10.88
CA ILE A 155 1.33 -3.21 -12.13
C ILE A 155 0.99 -2.19 -13.23
N ASP A 156 1.62 -2.32 -14.40
CA ASP A 156 1.23 -1.57 -15.60
C ASP A 156 0.01 -2.26 -16.22
N THR A 157 -1.16 -1.84 -15.75
CA THR A 157 -2.44 -2.38 -16.20
C THR A 157 -2.65 -2.19 -17.70
N LYS A 158 -2.18 -1.09 -18.30
CA LYS A 158 -2.35 -0.83 -19.73
C LYS A 158 -1.51 -1.80 -20.56
N ALA A 159 -0.25 -2.04 -20.18
CA ALA A 159 0.58 -3.02 -20.84
C ALA A 159 -0.03 -4.43 -20.75
N VAL A 160 -0.61 -4.80 -19.60
CA VAL A 160 -1.29 -6.08 -19.44
C VAL A 160 -2.54 -6.17 -20.32
N LEU A 161 -3.39 -5.15 -20.37
CA LEU A 161 -4.63 -5.18 -21.17
C LEU A 161 -4.40 -5.10 -22.68
N ASN A 162 -3.23 -4.59 -23.11
CA ASN A 162 -2.79 -4.62 -24.49
C ASN A 162 -2.18 -5.98 -24.92
N ASP A 163 -1.86 -6.87 -23.98
CA ASP A 163 -1.45 -8.24 -24.31
C ASP A 163 -2.66 -9.00 -24.88
N PRO A 164 -2.56 -9.58 -26.09
CA PRO A 164 -3.69 -10.26 -26.73
C PRO A 164 -4.28 -11.38 -25.87
N GLY A 165 -3.45 -12.10 -25.12
CA GLY A 165 -3.90 -13.21 -24.28
C GLY A 165 -4.71 -12.72 -23.07
N TRP A 166 -4.33 -11.61 -22.45
CA TRP A 166 -5.10 -10.98 -21.38
C TRP A 166 -6.35 -10.27 -21.90
N HIS A 167 -6.26 -9.58 -23.02
CA HIS A 167 -7.40 -8.93 -23.68
C HIS A 167 -8.52 -9.94 -24.01
N GLU A 168 -8.15 -11.07 -24.63
CA GLU A 168 -9.08 -12.17 -24.93
C GLU A 168 -9.68 -12.77 -23.65
N PHE A 169 -8.86 -12.97 -22.62
CA PHE A 169 -9.31 -13.47 -21.33
C PHE A 169 -10.41 -12.60 -20.71
N PHE A 170 -10.21 -11.27 -20.66
CA PHE A 170 -11.20 -10.37 -20.07
C PHE A 170 -12.48 -10.29 -20.90
N THR A 171 -12.35 -10.23 -22.23
CA THR A 171 -13.50 -10.18 -23.17
C THR A 171 -14.40 -11.41 -23.08
N HIS A 172 -13.82 -12.57 -22.75
CA HIS A 172 -14.56 -13.82 -22.60
C HIS A 172 -14.84 -14.21 -21.15
N LEU A 173 -14.50 -13.34 -20.19
CA LEU A 173 -14.73 -13.62 -18.79
C LEU A 173 -16.23 -13.56 -18.49
N GLN A 174 -16.83 -14.72 -18.19
CA GLN A 174 -18.24 -14.82 -17.84
C GLN A 174 -18.42 -15.22 -16.38
N SER A 175 -19.54 -14.84 -15.79
CA SER A 175 -19.96 -15.41 -14.51
C SER A 175 -20.14 -16.93 -14.67
N LYS A 176 -19.34 -17.73 -13.99
CA LYS A 176 -19.73 -19.11 -13.71
C LYS A 176 -20.91 -19.03 -12.73
N SER A 177 -22.10 -19.43 -13.19
CA SER A 177 -23.28 -19.59 -12.33
C SER A 177 -23.08 -20.70 -11.32
#